data_AF-A0A089K6L0-F1
#
_entry.id   AF-A0A089K6L0-F1
#
_cell.length_a   1.000
_cell.length_b   1.000
_cell.length_c   1.000
_cell.angle_alpha   90.00
_cell.angle_beta   90.00
_cell.angle_gamma   90.00
#
_symmetry.space_group_name_H-M   'P 1'
#
loop_
_entity.id
_entity.type
_entity.pdbx_description
1 polymer ?
#
loop_
_entity_poly.entity_id
_entity_poly.type
_entity_poly.pdbx_seq_one_letter_code
_entity_poly.pdbx_strand_id
1 'polypeptide(L)'
;MQTTNGTTPDATRFLYFLRQLVSLIMIVFAQGIITFFIGLLSVFMMFFSSDYFWGDLAHVYPPDKLMYIGIDFLIAGAAFALPWLGVWWMLYGLSEDGRIRCFPLLLLFAYLTFVILFLQINPVYNPEAMIPSSAGESTFLVCMGMSAVVLFPFYSAGVYYFVLKPNTRPRKRYRFLLLCLIFAVAGLALLPALWHLAPSIYPGLLSFPE
;
A
#
# COMPACT_ATOMS: atom_id res chain seq x y z
N MET A 1 -21.94 56.82 -5.92
CA MET A 1 -22.12 55.39 -6.28
C MET A 1 -20.86 54.66 -5.89
N GLN A 2 -20.92 53.81 -4.86
CA GLN A 2 -19.83 52.94 -4.44
C GLN A 2 -19.67 51.81 -5.46
N THR A 3 -18.51 51.72 -6.10
CA THR A 3 -18.13 50.53 -6.86
C THR A 3 -17.77 49.43 -5.87
N THR A 4 -18.67 48.45 -5.75
CA THR A 4 -18.48 47.21 -5.02
C THR A 4 -17.23 46.48 -5.50
N ASN A 5 -16.43 45.99 -4.54
CA ASN A 5 -15.24 45.16 -4.74
C ASN A 5 -15.61 43.87 -5.50
N GLY A 6 -15.61 43.92 -6.83
CA GLY A 6 -15.59 42.76 -7.70
C GLY A 6 -14.15 42.32 -7.89
N THR A 7 -13.58 41.61 -6.92
CA THR A 7 -12.33 40.87 -7.14
C THR A 7 -12.62 39.80 -8.19
N THR A 8 -12.17 40.04 -9.42
CA THR A 8 -12.16 39.04 -10.48
C THR A 8 -11.39 37.81 -9.98
N PRO A 9 -11.92 36.58 -10.13
CA PRO A 9 -11.22 35.38 -9.69
C PRO A 9 -9.89 35.26 -10.45
N ASP A 10 -8.80 35.25 -9.70
CA ASP A 10 -7.44 35.14 -10.21
C ASP A 10 -7.29 33.80 -10.96
N ALA A 11 -7.33 33.85 -12.29
CA ALA A 11 -7.35 32.67 -13.17
C ALA A 11 -6.15 31.74 -12.93
N THR A 12 -5.02 32.30 -12.47
CA THR A 12 -3.82 31.54 -12.13
C THR A 12 -4.03 30.68 -10.88
N ARG A 13 -4.69 31.22 -9.85
CA ARG A 13 -5.07 30.48 -8.63
C ARG A 13 -6.10 29.41 -8.94
N PHE A 14 -7.09 29.72 -9.78
CA PHE A 14 -8.11 28.76 -10.18
C PHE A 14 -7.49 27.54 -10.90
N LEU A 15 -6.63 27.78 -11.88
CA LEU A 15 -5.90 26.71 -12.59
C LEU A 15 -4.99 25.91 -11.66
N TYR A 16 -4.34 26.58 -10.71
CA TYR A 16 -3.53 25.92 -9.68
C TYR A 16 -4.36 24.94 -8.83
N PHE A 17 -5.51 25.40 -8.30
CA PHE A 17 -6.39 24.55 -7.50
C PHE A 17 -6.99 23.41 -8.34
N LEU A 18 -7.35 23.66 -9.60
CA LEU A 18 -7.86 22.62 -10.50
C LEU A 18 -6.82 21.52 -10.74
N ARG A 19 -5.55 21.87 -11.01
CA ARG A 19 -4.46 20.89 -11.21
C ARG A 19 -4.21 20.05 -9.95
N GLN A 20 -4.32 20.66 -8.78
CA GLN A 20 -4.20 19.95 -7.49
C GLN A 20 -5.40 19.00 -7.26
N LEU A 21 -6.62 19.46 -7.51
CA LEU A 21 -7.82 18.64 -7.41
C LEU A 21 -7.75 17.41 -8.32
N VAL A 22 -7.34 17.59 -9.57
CA VAL A 22 -7.14 16.49 -10.53
C VAL A 22 -6.09 15.50 -10.02
N SER A 23 -4.99 15.99 -9.46
CA SER A 23 -3.94 15.13 -8.90
C SER A 23 -4.45 14.30 -7.72
N LEU A 24 -5.28 14.88 -6.85
CA LEU A 24 -5.92 14.18 -5.73
C LEU A 24 -6.91 13.11 -6.22
N ILE A 25 -7.77 13.45 -7.18
CA ILE A 25 -8.72 12.49 -7.78
C ILE A 25 -7.97 11.31 -8.40
N MET A 26 -6.90 11.59 -9.15
CA MET A 26 -6.07 10.56 -9.77
C MET A 26 -5.39 9.67 -8.73
N ILE A 27 -4.95 10.22 -7.59
CA ILE A 27 -4.37 9.43 -6.49
C ILE A 27 -5.40 8.48 -5.89
N VAL A 28 -6.61 8.96 -5.61
CA VAL A 28 -7.69 8.11 -5.04
C VAL A 28 -8.08 7.02 -6.04
N PHE A 29 -8.22 7.37 -7.31
CA PHE A 29 -8.51 6.43 -8.38
C PHE A 29 -7.41 5.38 -8.54
N ALA A 30 -6.14 5.81 -8.57
CA ALA A 30 -4.99 4.91 -8.64
C ALA A 30 -4.95 3.98 -7.42
N GLN A 31 -5.20 4.48 -6.21
CA GLN A 31 -5.28 3.65 -5.01
C GLN A 31 -6.35 2.56 -5.15
N GLY A 32 -7.55 2.91 -5.61
CA GLY A 32 -8.63 1.93 -5.83
C GLY A 32 -8.24 0.85 -6.83
N ILE A 33 -7.70 1.24 -7.99
CA ILE A 33 -7.25 0.29 -9.02
C ILE A 33 -6.12 -0.60 -8.52
N ILE A 34 -5.07 -0.01 -7.94
CA ILE A 34 -3.90 -0.76 -7.46
C ILE A 34 -4.34 -1.77 -6.42
N THR A 35 -5.15 -1.35 -5.44
CA THR A 35 -5.65 -2.24 -4.38
C THR A 35 -6.53 -3.36 -4.93
N PHE A 36 -7.38 -3.07 -5.93
CA PHE A 36 -8.20 -4.08 -6.60
C PHE A 36 -7.36 -5.16 -7.30
N PHE A 37 -6.38 -4.76 -8.11
CA PHE A 37 -5.51 -5.72 -8.83
C PHE A 37 -4.67 -6.56 -7.88
N ILE A 38 -4.31 -6.03 -6.71
CA ILE A 38 -3.54 -6.76 -5.71
C ILE A 38 -4.42 -7.72 -4.94
N GLY A 39 -5.66 -7.34 -4.63
CA GLY A 39 -6.66 -8.27 -4.13
C GLY A 39 -6.82 -9.46 -5.08
N LEU A 40 -6.97 -9.19 -6.39
CA LEU A 40 -7.05 -10.23 -7.41
C LEU A 40 -5.79 -11.11 -7.47
N LEU A 41 -4.60 -10.50 -7.44
CA LEU A 41 -3.33 -11.22 -7.44
C LEU A 41 -3.15 -12.08 -6.18
N SER A 42 -3.57 -11.57 -5.02
CA SER A 42 -3.49 -12.29 -3.75
C SER A 42 -4.38 -13.53 -3.78
N VAL A 43 -5.62 -13.39 -4.26
CA VAL A 43 -6.54 -14.52 -4.47
C VAL A 43 -5.94 -15.51 -5.47
N PHE A 44 -5.37 -15.03 -6.57
CA PHE A 44 -4.70 -15.90 -7.54
C PHE A 44 -3.52 -16.66 -6.93
N MET A 45 -2.66 -16.01 -6.13
CA MET A 45 -1.56 -16.67 -5.43
C MET A 45 -2.03 -17.73 -4.44
N MET A 46 -3.14 -17.50 -3.75
CA MET A 46 -3.74 -18.46 -2.83
C MET A 46 -4.17 -19.76 -3.54
N PHE A 47 -4.71 -19.67 -4.76
CA PHE A 47 -5.07 -20.86 -5.55
C PHE A 47 -3.88 -21.76 -5.91
N PHE A 48 -2.65 -21.23 -5.95
CA PHE A 48 -1.43 -22.01 -6.25
C PHE A 48 -0.62 -22.40 -5.01
N SER A 49 -1.00 -21.92 -3.82
CA SER A 49 -0.27 -22.10 -2.55
C SER A 49 -1.10 -22.83 -1.48
N SER A 50 -2.23 -23.44 -1.84
CA SER A 50 -3.22 -24.00 -0.90
C SER A 50 -2.65 -25.00 0.11
N ASP A 51 -1.64 -25.79 -0.28
CA ASP A 51 -1.08 -26.83 0.60
C ASP A 51 -0.37 -26.26 1.84
N TYR A 52 0.03 -24.98 1.84
CA TYR A 52 0.72 -24.36 2.96
C TYR A 52 -0.21 -23.80 4.02
N PHE A 53 -1.40 -23.32 3.61
CA PHE A 53 -2.33 -22.60 4.47
C PHE A 53 -3.41 -23.48 5.11
N TRP A 54 -3.54 -24.74 4.66
CA TRP A 54 -4.55 -25.72 5.09
C TRP A 54 -3.93 -26.82 5.97
N GLY A 55 -3.64 -26.51 7.22
CA GLY A 55 -3.13 -27.53 8.16
C GLY A 55 -3.32 -27.13 9.62
N ASP A 56 -3.43 -28.15 10.47
CA ASP A 56 -3.81 -28.16 11.90
C ASP A 56 -3.04 -27.22 12.88
N LEU A 57 -2.21 -26.29 12.37
CA LEU A 57 -1.34 -25.41 13.16
C LEU A 57 -1.20 -23.99 12.57
N ALA A 58 -2.22 -23.45 11.88
CA ALA A 58 -2.17 -22.10 11.31
C ALA A 58 -1.83 -20.99 12.32
N HIS A 59 -2.13 -21.21 13.61
CA HIS A 59 -1.83 -20.30 14.71
C HIS A 59 -0.40 -20.42 15.26
N VAL A 60 0.33 -21.48 14.90
CA VAL A 60 1.66 -21.83 15.43
C VAL A 60 2.58 -22.27 14.29
N TYR A 61 2.63 -21.51 13.19
CA TYR A 61 3.59 -21.82 12.13
C TYR A 61 5.03 -21.69 12.67
N PRO A 62 5.85 -22.74 12.56
CA PRO A 62 7.25 -22.64 12.90
C PRO A 62 7.99 -21.73 11.89
N PRO A 63 9.13 -21.13 12.29
CA PRO A 63 9.81 -20.07 11.52
C PRO A 63 10.23 -20.47 10.09
N ASP A 64 10.46 -21.76 9.86
CA ASP A 64 10.79 -22.36 8.57
C ASP A 64 9.60 -22.34 7.60
N LYS A 65 8.37 -22.57 8.08
CA LYS A 65 7.16 -22.45 7.24
C LYS A 65 6.82 -21.00 6.92
N LEU A 66 7.09 -20.07 7.85
CA LEU A 66 6.96 -18.62 7.61
C LEU A 66 7.89 -18.12 6.50
N MET A 67 9.02 -18.78 6.25
CA MET A 67 9.96 -18.40 5.19
C MET A 67 9.37 -18.61 3.78
N TYR A 68 8.59 -19.68 3.58
CA TYR A 68 7.88 -19.93 2.32
C TYR A 68 6.76 -18.92 2.10
N ILE A 69 5.98 -18.63 3.14
CA ILE A 69 4.94 -17.57 3.14
C ILE A 69 5.58 -16.20 2.88
N GLY A 70 6.80 -15.98 3.37
CA GLY A 70 7.59 -14.77 3.15
C GLY A 70 7.86 -14.48 1.66
N ILE A 71 7.97 -15.49 0.81
CA ILE A 71 8.17 -15.29 -0.63
C ILE A 71 6.90 -14.72 -1.26
N ASP A 72 5.74 -15.34 -1.02
CA ASP A 72 4.45 -14.86 -1.54
C ASP A 72 4.13 -13.47 -1.00
N PHE A 73 4.43 -13.24 0.27
CA PHE A 73 4.34 -11.93 0.91
C PHE A 73 5.17 -10.86 0.20
N LEU A 74 6.41 -11.18 -0.19
CA LEU A 74 7.27 -10.27 -0.93
C LEU A 74 6.78 -10.02 -2.35
N ILE A 75 6.25 -11.03 -3.04
CA ILE A 75 5.72 -10.85 -4.40
C ILE A 75 4.48 -9.96 -4.37
N ALA A 76 3.54 -10.19 -3.43
CA ALA A 76 2.39 -9.33 -3.22
C ALA A 76 2.82 -7.90 -2.87
N GLY A 77 3.80 -7.74 -1.98
CA GLY A 77 4.39 -6.44 -1.63
C GLY A 77 5.02 -5.73 -2.82
N ALA A 78 5.72 -6.45 -3.70
CA ALA A 78 6.31 -5.90 -4.93
C ALA A 78 5.22 -5.47 -5.93
N ALA A 79 4.18 -6.29 -6.09
CA ALA A 79 3.01 -5.96 -6.92
C ALA A 79 2.27 -4.71 -6.41
N PHE A 80 2.29 -4.45 -5.10
CA PHE A 80 1.81 -3.20 -4.51
C PHE A 80 2.75 -2.01 -4.74
N ALA A 81 4.04 -2.19 -4.48
CA ALA A 81 5.02 -1.10 -4.48
C ALA A 81 5.34 -0.56 -5.89
N LEU A 82 5.35 -1.42 -6.92
CA LEU A 82 5.76 -1.06 -8.28
C LEU A 82 4.79 -0.09 -8.98
N PRO A 83 3.45 -0.29 -8.96
CA PRO A 83 2.51 0.69 -9.48
C PRO A 83 2.66 2.06 -8.80
N TRP A 84 2.85 2.08 -7.49
CA TRP A 84 3.07 3.32 -6.73
C TRP A 84 4.35 4.04 -7.15
N LEU A 85 5.43 3.32 -7.43
CA LEU A 85 6.63 3.91 -8.05
C LEU A 85 6.29 4.60 -9.37
N GLY A 86 5.49 3.95 -10.23
CA GLY A 86 5.02 4.51 -11.49
C GLY A 86 4.23 5.80 -11.31
N VAL A 87 3.29 5.83 -10.36
CA VAL A 87 2.48 7.02 -10.02
C VAL A 87 3.39 8.16 -9.56
N TRP A 88 4.29 7.93 -8.61
CA TRP A 88 5.21 8.95 -8.12
C TRP A 88 6.16 9.44 -9.21
N TRP A 89 6.65 8.53 -10.06
CA TRP A 89 7.50 8.88 -11.19
C TRP A 89 6.76 9.76 -12.19
N MET A 90 5.53 9.42 -12.55
CA MET A 90 4.70 10.20 -13.47
C MET A 90 4.46 11.61 -12.94
N LEU A 91 4.04 11.73 -11.68
CA LEU A 91 3.84 13.03 -11.02
C LEU A 91 5.12 13.87 -10.98
N TYR A 92 6.27 13.23 -10.75
CA TYR A 92 7.56 13.89 -10.78
C TYR A 92 7.93 14.34 -12.21
N GLY A 93 7.71 13.51 -13.23
CA GLY A 93 8.00 13.83 -14.63
C GLY A 93 7.12 14.95 -15.19
N LEU A 94 5.89 15.10 -14.69
CA LEU A 94 4.98 16.19 -15.04
C LEU A 94 5.27 17.49 -14.29
N SER A 95 6.25 17.50 -13.37
CA SER A 95 6.60 18.69 -12.61
C SER A 95 7.64 19.54 -13.35
N GLU A 96 7.32 20.82 -13.55
CA GLU A 96 8.23 21.80 -14.17
C GLU A 96 9.46 22.06 -13.28
N ASP A 97 9.28 22.05 -11.96
CA ASP A 97 10.31 22.37 -10.97
C ASP A 97 11.14 21.16 -10.51
N GLY A 98 10.90 19.96 -11.09
CA GLY A 98 11.53 18.72 -10.63
C GLY A 98 11.14 18.34 -9.19
N ARG A 99 9.91 18.67 -8.79
CA ARG A 99 9.34 18.41 -7.46
C ARG A 99 7.84 18.13 -7.57
N ILE A 100 7.38 17.09 -6.88
CA ILE A 100 5.95 16.83 -6.75
C ILE A 100 5.36 17.88 -5.80
N ARG A 101 4.56 18.79 -6.36
CA ARG A 101 3.89 19.83 -5.57
C ARG A 101 2.90 19.18 -4.61
N CYS A 102 2.90 19.64 -3.36
CA CYS A 102 2.05 19.11 -2.30
C CYS A 102 2.18 17.59 -2.07
N PHE A 103 3.38 17.02 -2.29
CA PHE A 103 3.63 15.60 -2.05
C PHE A 103 3.10 15.06 -0.70
N PRO A 104 3.31 15.75 0.46
CA PRO A 104 2.76 15.25 1.73
C PRO A 104 1.24 15.14 1.74
N LEU A 105 0.54 16.05 1.04
CA LEU A 105 -0.92 16.02 0.94
C LEU A 105 -1.39 14.86 0.06
N LEU A 106 -0.74 14.66 -1.10
CA LEU A 106 -1.02 13.54 -2.00
C LEU A 106 -0.76 12.19 -1.31
N LEU A 107 0.34 12.10 -0.57
CA LEU A 107 0.67 10.94 0.23
C LEU A 107 -0.37 10.68 1.32
N LEU A 108 -0.78 11.73 2.04
CA LEU A 108 -1.80 11.62 3.07
C LEU A 108 -3.13 11.13 2.48
N PHE A 109 -3.56 11.64 1.34
CA PHE A 109 -4.79 11.19 0.67
C PHE A 109 -4.72 9.73 0.21
N ALA A 110 -3.59 9.33 -0.37
CA ALA A 110 -3.36 7.93 -0.74
C ALA A 110 -3.44 7.04 0.51
N TYR A 111 -2.72 7.43 1.57
CA TYR A 111 -2.66 6.70 2.81
C TYR A 111 -4.01 6.60 3.51
N LEU A 112 -4.78 7.69 3.62
CA LEU A 112 -6.10 7.69 4.23
C LEU A 112 -7.07 6.80 3.46
N THR A 113 -7.09 6.92 2.13
CA THR A 113 -7.91 6.04 1.27
C THR A 113 -7.55 4.58 1.50
N PHE A 114 -6.26 4.28 1.56
CA PHE A 114 -5.77 2.93 1.81
C PHE A 114 -6.15 2.39 3.20
N VAL A 115 -6.00 3.20 4.25
CA VAL A 115 -6.41 2.83 5.61
C VAL A 115 -7.92 2.58 5.68
N ILE A 116 -8.74 3.41 5.02
CA ILE A 116 -10.19 3.21 4.95
C ILE A 116 -10.52 1.87 4.27
N LEU A 117 -9.88 1.56 3.13
CA LEU A 117 -10.05 0.29 2.44
C LEU A 117 -9.61 -0.90 3.31
N PHE A 118 -8.48 -0.77 4.02
CA PHE A 118 -8.02 -1.80 4.95
C PHE A 118 -9.00 -2.02 6.10
N LEU A 119 -9.57 -0.95 6.67
CA LEU A 119 -10.58 -1.07 7.74
C LEU A 119 -11.86 -1.78 7.26
N GLN A 120 -12.20 -1.68 5.97
CA GLN A 120 -13.34 -2.40 5.38
C GLN A 120 -13.11 -3.92 5.24
N ILE A 121 -11.86 -4.39 5.29
CA ILE A 121 -11.51 -5.82 5.26
C ILE A 121 -11.74 -6.47 6.64
N ASN A 122 -11.90 -5.68 7.71
CA ASN A 122 -12.19 -6.22 9.03
C ASN A 122 -13.51 -7.01 9.03
N PRO A 123 -13.51 -8.30 9.43
CA PRO A 123 -14.70 -9.14 9.46
C PRO A 123 -15.81 -8.60 10.37
N VAL A 124 -15.50 -7.73 11.33
CA VAL A 124 -16.50 -7.05 12.18
C VAL A 124 -17.34 -6.04 11.38
N TYR A 125 -16.74 -5.37 10.40
CA TYR A 125 -17.41 -4.35 9.58
C TYR A 125 -17.95 -4.89 8.26
N ASN A 126 -17.38 -5.99 7.75
CA ASN A 126 -17.87 -6.66 6.55
C ASN A 126 -17.74 -8.19 6.69
N PRO A 127 -18.72 -8.88 7.29
CA PRO A 127 -18.66 -10.33 7.50
C PRO A 127 -18.70 -11.13 6.18
N GLU A 128 -19.10 -10.51 5.06
CA GLU A 128 -19.11 -11.14 3.73
C GLU A 128 -17.80 -10.92 2.95
N ALA A 129 -16.88 -10.06 3.42
CA ALA A 129 -15.62 -9.78 2.74
C ALA A 129 -14.60 -10.93 2.83
N MET A 130 -14.73 -11.82 3.82
CA MET A 130 -13.93 -13.03 3.95
C MET A 130 -14.80 -14.24 3.62
N ILE A 131 -14.81 -14.65 2.34
CA ILE A 131 -15.31 -15.97 1.96
C ILE A 131 -14.40 -17.00 2.65
N PRO A 132 -14.95 -17.95 3.43
CA PRO A 132 -14.14 -18.82 4.30
C PRO A 132 -13.30 -19.76 3.43
N SER A 133 -12.00 -19.50 3.36
CA SER A 133 -11.03 -20.42 2.78
C SER A 133 -10.26 -21.13 3.89
N SER A 134 -9.50 -20.42 4.73
CA SER A 134 -8.92 -20.96 5.99
C SER A 134 -8.49 -19.85 6.95
N ALA A 135 -8.25 -20.19 8.22
CA ALA A 135 -7.70 -19.27 9.22
C ALA A 135 -6.30 -18.75 8.86
N GLY A 136 -5.47 -19.59 8.23
CA GLY A 136 -4.12 -19.23 7.76
C GLY A 136 -4.15 -18.21 6.62
N GLU A 137 -4.99 -18.42 5.62
CA GLU A 137 -5.18 -17.48 4.50
C GLU A 137 -5.71 -16.12 4.97
N SER A 138 -6.69 -16.15 5.87
CA SER A 138 -7.29 -14.94 6.44
C SER A 138 -6.26 -14.12 7.23
N THR A 139 -5.43 -14.80 8.03
CA THR A 139 -4.35 -14.17 8.79
C THR A 139 -3.29 -13.57 7.88
N PHE A 140 -2.94 -14.26 6.79
CA PHE A 140 -2.01 -13.77 5.78
C PHE A 140 -2.50 -12.49 5.09
N LEU A 141 -3.77 -12.43 4.66
CA LEU A 141 -4.37 -11.22 4.07
C LEU A 141 -4.31 -10.03 5.03
N VAL A 142 -4.64 -10.25 6.30
CA VAL A 142 -4.57 -9.20 7.33
C VAL A 142 -3.12 -8.75 7.52
N CYS A 143 -2.16 -9.67 7.61
CA CYS A 143 -0.74 -9.33 7.74
C CYS A 143 -0.22 -8.50 6.55
N MET A 144 -0.63 -8.84 5.32
CA MET A 144 -0.31 -8.05 4.12
C MET A 144 -0.86 -6.64 4.21
N GLY A 145 -2.15 -6.51 4.56
CA GLY A 145 -2.80 -5.21 4.73
C GLY A 145 -2.12 -4.36 5.80
N MET A 146 -1.86 -4.93 6.98
CA MET A 146 -1.17 -4.25 8.08
C MET A 146 0.24 -3.80 7.68
N SER A 147 0.99 -4.66 7.00
CA SER A 147 2.35 -4.34 6.54
C SER A 147 2.34 -3.21 5.52
N ALA A 148 1.40 -3.24 4.59
CA ALA A 148 1.23 -2.16 3.63
C ALA A 148 0.86 -0.85 4.33
N VAL A 149 0.01 -0.87 5.36
CA VAL A 149 -0.36 0.34 6.12
C VAL A 149 0.87 0.91 6.82
N VAL A 150 1.66 0.06 7.46
CA VAL A 150 2.88 0.47 8.17
C VAL A 150 3.94 0.99 7.20
N LEU A 151 4.20 0.29 6.09
CA LEU A 151 5.35 0.55 5.23
C LEU A 151 5.08 1.59 4.14
N PHE A 152 3.85 1.73 3.65
CA PHE A 152 3.51 2.60 2.52
C PHE A 152 3.96 4.06 2.66
N PRO A 153 3.74 4.77 3.78
CA PRO A 153 4.16 6.16 3.90
C PRO A 153 5.69 6.31 3.81
N PHE A 154 6.43 5.39 4.44
CA PHE A 154 7.89 5.38 4.40
C PHE A 154 8.42 5.00 3.02
N TYR A 155 7.78 4.03 2.36
CA TYR A 155 8.14 3.63 1.00
C TYR A 155 7.98 4.80 0.04
N SER A 156 6.82 5.46 0.06
CA SER A 156 6.53 6.59 -0.82
C SER A 156 7.46 7.78 -0.55
N ALA A 157 7.76 8.06 0.73
CA ALA A 157 8.76 9.07 1.08
C ALA A 157 10.16 8.69 0.57
N GLY A 158 10.56 7.43 0.69
CA GLY A 158 11.82 6.92 0.15
C GLY A 158 11.88 7.03 -1.38
N VAL A 159 10.80 6.69 -2.08
CA VAL A 159 10.72 6.88 -3.53
C VAL A 159 10.93 8.35 -3.88
N TYR A 160 10.21 9.27 -3.24
CA TYR A 160 10.28 10.68 -3.57
C TYR A 160 11.63 11.32 -3.21
N TYR A 161 12.06 11.20 -1.95
CA TYR A 161 13.23 11.90 -1.45
C TYR A 161 14.56 11.21 -1.76
N PHE A 162 14.57 9.89 -1.94
CA PHE A 162 15.78 9.14 -2.20
C PHE A 162 15.88 8.68 -3.66
N VAL A 163 14.85 8.07 -4.24
CA VAL A 163 14.93 7.50 -5.61
C VAL A 163 14.77 8.56 -6.70
N LEU A 164 13.76 9.44 -6.58
CA LEU A 164 13.44 10.44 -7.60
C LEU A 164 14.32 11.68 -7.52
N LYS A 165 15.06 11.88 -6.42
CA LYS A 165 15.92 13.05 -6.23
C LYS A 165 16.92 13.21 -7.39
N PRO A 166 16.98 14.41 -8.02
CA PRO A 166 17.88 14.65 -9.14
C PRO A 166 19.34 14.70 -8.67
N ASN A 167 20.26 14.35 -9.56
CA ASN A 167 21.72 14.52 -9.42
C ASN A 167 22.38 13.92 -8.17
N THR A 168 21.75 12.93 -7.53
CA THR A 168 22.32 12.22 -6.38
C THR A 168 22.98 10.93 -6.84
N ARG A 169 24.22 10.67 -6.38
CA ARG A 169 24.88 9.36 -6.50
C ARG A 169 24.36 8.44 -5.39
N PRO A 170 24.19 7.12 -5.64
CA PRO A 170 24.43 6.38 -6.88
C PRO A 170 23.31 6.55 -7.93
N ARG A 171 23.47 5.96 -9.13
CA ARG A 171 22.45 6.05 -10.21
C ARG A 171 21.07 5.61 -9.70
N LYS A 172 20.01 6.18 -10.26
CA LYS A 172 18.60 5.95 -9.87
C LYS A 172 18.24 4.47 -9.70
N ARG A 173 18.68 3.61 -10.63
CA ARG A 173 18.47 2.15 -10.56
C ARG A 173 19.01 1.51 -9.28
N TYR A 174 20.18 1.94 -8.81
CA TYR A 174 20.80 1.39 -7.59
C TYR A 174 20.12 1.90 -6.34
N ARG A 175 19.68 3.16 -6.34
CA ARG A 175 18.86 3.73 -5.25
C ARG A 175 17.54 3.00 -5.12
N PHE A 176 16.91 2.68 -6.26
CA PHE A 176 15.69 1.89 -6.29
C PHE A 176 15.92 0.47 -5.76
N LEU A 177 16.94 -0.24 -6.25
CA LEU A 177 17.28 -1.58 -5.77
C LEU A 177 17.58 -1.60 -4.26
N LEU A 178 18.30 -0.59 -3.75
CA LEU A 178 18.57 -0.46 -2.33
C LEU A 178 17.27 -0.24 -1.53
N LEU A 179 16.38 0.61 -2.03
CA LEU A 179 15.07 0.83 -1.39
C LEU A 179 14.26 -0.48 -1.35
N CYS A 180 14.18 -1.20 -2.47
CA CYS A 180 13.51 -2.50 -2.53
C CYS A 180 14.11 -3.51 -1.54
N LEU A 181 15.44 -3.58 -1.44
CA LEU A 181 16.11 -4.48 -0.50
C LEU A 181 15.76 -4.13 0.96
N ILE A 182 15.81 -2.85 1.33
CA ILE A 182 15.45 -2.38 2.67
C ILE A 182 14.01 -2.75 3.01
N PHE A 183 13.07 -2.49 2.09
CA PHE A 183 11.65 -2.78 2.31
C PHE A 183 11.33 -4.27 2.28
N ALA A 184 12.06 -5.07 1.50
CA ALA A 184 11.95 -6.52 1.53
C ALA A 184 12.38 -7.08 2.88
N VAL A 185 13.53 -6.64 3.41
CA VAL A 185 14.02 -7.05 4.73
C VAL A 185 13.07 -6.58 5.83
N ALA A 186 12.60 -5.33 5.77
CA ALA A 186 11.64 -4.79 6.73
C ALA A 186 10.32 -5.57 6.71
N GLY A 187 9.81 -5.90 5.52
CA GLY A 187 8.60 -6.71 5.35
C GLY A 187 8.74 -8.11 5.93
N LEU A 188 9.85 -8.80 5.62
CA LEU A 188 10.13 -10.12 6.19
C LEU A 188 10.30 -10.10 7.72
N ALA A 189 10.90 -9.05 8.27
CA ALA A 189 11.03 -8.89 9.72
C ALA A 189 9.70 -8.55 10.41
N LEU A 190 8.81 -7.82 9.72
CA LEU A 190 7.47 -7.48 10.19
C LEU A 190 6.53 -8.68 10.18
N LEU A 191 6.66 -9.58 9.20
CA LEU A 191 5.74 -10.68 8.99
C LEU A 191 5.53 -11.55 10.25
N PRO A 192 6.56 -12.07 10.96
CA PRO A 192 6.36 -12.84 12.18
C PRO A 192 5.67 -12.04 13.29
N ALA A 193 6.06 -10.77 13.46
CA ALA A 193 5.47 -9.91 14.49
C ALA A 193 3.98 -9.66 14.22
N LEU A 194 3.62 -9.39 12.96
CA LEU A 194 2.24 -9.17 12.55
C LEU A 194 1.42 -10.46 12.57
N TRP A 195 2.02 -11.61 12.26
CA TRP A 195 1.35 -12.91 12.32
C TRP A 195 0.85 -13.24 13.72
N HIS A 196 1.65 -12.95 14.75
CA HIS A 196 1.24 -13.14 16.14
C HIS A 196 0.29 -12.04 16.65
N LEU A 197 0.38 -10.84 16.09
CA LEU A 197 -0.41 -9.70 16.51
C LEU A 197 -1.80 -9.66 15.84
N ALA A 198 -1.93 -10.17 14.62
CA ALA A 198 -3.18 -10.16 13.85
C ALA A 198 -4.36 -10.84 14.59
N PRO A 199 -4.22 -12.03 15.21
CA PRO A 199 -5.30 -12.65 16.00
C PRO A 199 -5.68 -11.85 17.24
N SER A 200 -4.75 -11.07 17.82
CA SER A 200 -5.04 -10.22 18.97
C SER A 200 -5.86 -8.98 18.61
N ILE A 201 -5.68 -8.46 17.40
CA ILE A 201 -6.46 -7.33 16.87
C ILE A 201 -7.78 -7.81 16.27
N TYR A 202 -7.78 -8.99 15.66
CA TYR A 202 -8.93 -9.58 14.98
C TYR A 202 -9.19 -11.00 15.52
N PRO A 203 -9.83 -11.13 16.70
CA PRO A 203 -10.09 -12.43 17.31
C PRO A 203 -10.98 -13.33 16.44
N GLY A 204 -11.80 -12.76 15.55
CA GLY A 204 -12.61 -13.50 14.57
C GLY A 204 -11.79 -14.29 13.54
N LEU A 205 -10.48 -14.07 13.43
CA LEU A 205 -9.61 -14.91 12.59
C LEU A 205 -9.49 -16.34 13.12
N LEU A 206 -9.62 -16.54 14.43
CA LEU A 206 -9.54 -17.86 15.09
C LEU A 206 -10.81 -18.70 14.90
N SER A 207 -11.90 -18.10 14.41
CA SER A 207 -13.18 -18.80 14.20
C SER A 207 -13.34 -19.40 12.80
N PHE A 208 -12.38 -19.19 11.90
CA PHE A 208 -12.38 -19.82 10.58
C PHE A 208 -11.90 -21.28 10.68
N PRO A 209 -12.38 -22.18 9.79
CA PRO A 209 -11.88 -23.55 9.73
C PRO A 209 -10.37 -23.58 9.45
N GLU A 210 -9.68 -24.58 10.02
CA GLU A 210 -8.26 -24.87 9.80
C GLU A 210 -7.98 -25.41 8.39
#